data_AF-A0A2J0MID4-F1
#
_entry.id   AF-A0A2J0MID4-F1
#
_cell.length_a   1.000
_cell.length_b   1.000
_cell.length_c   1.000
_cell.angle_alpha   90.00
_cell.angle_beta   90.00
_cell.angle_gamma   90.00
#
_symmetry.space_group_name_H-M   'P 1'
#
loop_
_entity.id
_entity.type
_entity.pdbx_description
1 polymer ?
#
loop_
_entity_poly.entity_id
_entity_poly.type
_entity_poly.pdbx_seq_one_letter_code
_entity_poly.pdbx_strand_id
1 'polypeptide(L)'
;MKIIARSKSIIAIALLLFFCVSEAFANIVVRSLVVNPSPSQKRKVPFRSYLPKEVKPENVIDMGDLDIAFDPKEGAYYVFKDYELEPKETVTIEIELEDVWKIAGNELSLLRGEATRAAKVLANTDYYERATFLKNSIESKLNQIERSQSIQNPSPGGYISDYRENLKLLEAVKSDLAAAKTLVVEAKNIAPMLTWKLIIAIVIFLGFLGIIFFIIWQKQIKSLAELSEDYAGSGEKPGQSPTPEQGERRAVQEDRKSGISDIEQRLKEKPEE
;
A
#
# COMPACT_ATOMS: atom_id res chain seq x y z
N MET A 1 34.78 -18.46 52.38
CA MET A 1 33.38 -18.14 52.00
C MET A 1 33.09 -16.62 52.05
N LYS A 2 34.01 -15.75 51.58
CA LYS A 2 33.88 -14.27 51.61
C LYS A 2 33.91 -13.59 50.23
N ILE A 3 34.03 -14.37 49.15
CA ILE A 3 34.23 -13.84 47.79
C ILE A 3 32.89 -13.65 47.04
N ILE A 4 31.84 -14.36 47.44
CA ILE A 4 30.52 -14.35 46.75
C ILE A 4 29.67 -13.11 47.12
N ALA A 5 29.97 -12.44 48.24
CA ALA A 5 29.21 -11.25 48.68
C ALA A 5 29.61 -9.96 47.92
N ARG A 6 30.82 -9.89 47.36
CA ARG A 6 31.29 -8.70 46.63
C ARG A 6 30.75 -8.61 45.18
N SER A 7 30.38 -9.74 44.56
CA SER A 7 29.87 -9.72 43.18
C SER A 7 28.43 -9.22 43.06
N LYS A 8 27.58 -9.44 44.07
CA LYS A 8 26.19 -8.96 44.08
C LYS A 8 26.09 -7.44 44.16
N SER A 9 26.99 -6.78 44.89
CA SER A 9 27.04 -5.31 44.96
C SER A 9 27.55 -4.65 43.68
N ILE A 10 28.46 -5.31 42.94
CA ILE A 10 28.96 -4.78 41.66
C ILE A 10 27.91 -4.90 40.56
N ILE A 11 27.14 -6.00 40.53
CA ILE A 11 26.03 -6.17 39.58
C ILE A 11 24.90 -5.15 39.86
N ALA A 12 24.62 -4.84 41.13
CA ALA A 12 23.63 -3.82 41.49
C ALA A 12 24.06 -2.40 41.05
N ILE A 13 25.35 -2.06 41.14
CA ILE A 13 25.87 -0.76 40.69
C ILE A 13 25.88 -0.66 39.15
N ALA A 14 26.19 -1.76 38.44
CA ALA A 14 26.11 -1.78 36.98
C ALA A 14 24.67 -1.70 36.44
N LEU A 15 23.69 -2.24 37.17
CA LEU A 15 22.27 -2.13 36.81
C LEU A 15 21.69 -0.72 37.09
N LEU A 16 22.24 -0.01 38.07
CA LEU A 16 21.82 1.35 38.44
C LEU A 16 22.44 2.43 37.52
N LEU A 17 23.58 2.14 36.89
CA LEU A 17 24.18 2.99 35.86
C LEU A 17 23.52 2.85 34.48
N PHE A 18 22.65 1.87 34.27
CA PHE A 18 21.93 1.69 33.01
C PHE A 18 20.65 2.56 32.90
N PHE A 19 20.24 3.21 33.98
CA PHE A 19 19.01 4.03 34.03
C PHE A 19 19.21 5.53 33.77
N CYS A 20 20.45 5.98 33.58
CA CYS A 20 20.75 7.37 33.21
C CYS A 20 21.37 7.45 31.82
N VAL A 21 20.68 6.91 30.81
CA VAL A 21 20.86 7.43 29.45
C VAL A 21 19.99 8.67 29.40
N SER A 22 20.55 9.83 29.75
CA SER A 22 19.94 11.11 29.41
C SER A 22 19.87 11.15 27.88
N GLU A 23 18.66 11.13 27.32
CA GLU A 23 18.46 11.52 25.93
C GLU A 23 19.02 12.94 25.80
N ALA A 24 20.16 13.06 25.12
CA ALA A 24 20.72 14.35 24.79
C ALA A 24 19.79 14.97 23.74
N PHE A 25 18.87 15.81 24.20
CA PHE A 25 18.05 16.62 23.31
C PHE A 25 18.99 17.57 22.57
N ALA A 26 18.88 17.57 21.24
CA ALA A 26 19.51 18.58 20.44
C ALA A 26 18.65 19.85 20.55
N ASN A 27 19.29 20.99 20.79
CA ASN A 27 18.59 22.27 20.92
C ASN A 27 18.95 23.15 19.72
N ILE A 28 17.99 23.92 19.24
CA ILE A 28 18.16 24.89 18.16
C ILE A 28 17.97 26.29 18.72
N VAL A 29 19.01 27.12 18.60
CA VAL A 29 18.96 28.51 19.02
C VAL A 29 18.72 29.40 17.80
N VAL A 30 17.60 30.12 17.80
CA VAL A 30 17.28 31.12 16.79
C VAL A 30 17.65 32.49 17.35
N ARG A 31 18.48 33.24 16.62
CA ARG A 31 18.91 34.59 16.98
C ARG A 31 18.24 35.63 16.11
N SER A 32 17.75 36.70 16.73
CA SER A 32 17.21 37.87 16.04
C SER A 32 17.79 39.16 16.61
N LEU A 33 17.84 40.21 15.79
CA LEU A 33 18.35 41.52 16.18
C LEU A 33 17.25 42.55 16.05
N VAL A 34 16.95 43.23 17.16
CA VAL A 34 16.04 44.36 17.18
C VAL A 34 16.86 45.62 17.34
N VAL A 35 16.74 46.53 16.37
CA VAL A 35 17.55 47.76 16.30
C VAL A 35 16.63 48.97 16.34
N ASN A 36 16.99 49.98 17.12
CA ASN A 36 16.40 51.31 16.97
C ASN A 36 17.10 52.08 15.84
N PRO A 37 16.47 52.30 14.68
CA PRO A 37 17.12 53.02 13.58
C PRO A 37 17.34 54.50 13.88
N SER A 38 16.64 55.06 14.87
CA SER A 38 16.67 56.47 15.23
C SER A 38 18.07 56.89 15.71
N PRO A 39 18.63 57.99 15.18
CA PRO A 39 19.92 58.50 15.62
C PRO A 39 19.85 59.34 16.91
N SER A 40 18.65 59.78 17.32
CA SER A 40 18.52 60.78 18.41
C SER A 40 17.33 60.58 19.35
N GLN A 41 16.38 59.70 19.03
CA GLN A 41 15.18 59.49 19.84
C GLN A 41 15.06 58.06 20.34
N LYS A 42 14.76 57.90 21.64
CA LYS A 42 14.29 56.64 22.23
C LYS A 42 12.97 56.23 21.60
N ARG A 43 12.82 54.95 21.28
CA ARG A 43 11.60 54.42 20.65
C ARG A 43 11.22 53.07 21.22
N LYS A 44 9.92 52.85 21.29
CA LYS A 44 9.33 51.54 21.55
C LYS A 44 9.28 50.77 20.22
N VAL A 45 10.07 49.72 20.09
CA VAL A 45 10.20 48.90 18.88
C VAL A 45 9.51 47.55 19.13
N PRO A 46 8.42 47.25 18.41
CA PRO A 46 7.74 45.96 18.55
C PRO A 46 8.55 44.86 17.87
N PHE A 47 8.80 43.77 18.58
CA PHE A 47 9.32 42.53 18.05
C PHE A 47 8.18 41.52 17.91
N ARG A 48 8.08 40.90 16.73
CA ARG A 48 7.17 39.78 16.46
C ARG A 48 7.84 38.81 15.51
N SER A 49 7.92 37.54 15.89
CA SER A 49 8.48 36.49 15.06
C SER A 49 7.63 35.23 15.16
N TYR A 50 7.25 34.67 14.00
CA TYR A 50 6.54 33.39 13.96
C TYR A 50 7.51 32.23 14.21
N LEU A 51 7.06 31.26 15.00
CA LEU A 51 7.73 29.98 15.16
C LEU A 51 7.36 29.07 13.98
N PRO A 52 8.23 28.12 13.62
CA PRO A 52 7.88 27.09 12.65
C PRO A 52 6.61 26.34 13.09
N LYS A 53 5.77 25.94 12.13
CA LYS A 53 4.45 25.34 12.39
C LYS A 53 4.53 24.03 13.18
N GLU A 54 5.68 23.39 13.12
CA GLU A 54 5.99 22.13 13.80
C GLU A 54 6.23 22.31 15.31
N VAL A 55 6.53 23.53 15.76
CA VAL A 55 6.89 23.84 17.15
C VAL A 55 5.63 24.16 17.97
N LYS A 56 5.50 23.51 19.12
CA LYS A 56 4.50 23.83 20.15
C LYS A 56 5.13 24.64 21.29
N PRO A 57 4.31 25.30 22.13
CA PRO A 57 4.82 26.00 23.31
C PRO A 57 5.65 25.09 24.23
N GLU A 58 5.30 23.81 24.30
CA GLU A 58 6.03 22.78 25.05
C GLU A 58 7.47 22.56 24.57
N ASN A 59 7.75 22.86 23.29
CA ASN A 59 9.08 22.70 22.68
C ASN A 59 9.95 23.96 22.80
N VAL A 60 9.44 25.03 23.42
CA VAL A 60 10.21 26.25 23.67
C VAL A 60 10.92 26.09 25.01
N ILE A 61 12.25 25.92 24.97
CA ILE A 61 13.08 25.68 26.15
C ILE A 61 13.35 27.00 26.88
N ASP A 62 13.74 28.02 26.11
CA ASP A 62 13.98 29.37 26.62
C ASP A 62 13.53 30.41 25.57
N MET A 63 12.80 31.42 26.02
CA MET A 63 12.38 32.56 25.21
C MET A 63 12.68 33.88 25.92
N GLY A 64 13.50 33.84 26.98
CA GLY A 64 13.88 34.97 27.80
C GLY A 64 12.66 35.69 28.36
N ASP A 65 12.48 36.92 27.89
CA ASP A 65 11.48 37.85 28.38
C ASP A 65 10.30 38.06 27.42
N LEU A 66 10.20 37.21 26.38
CA LEU A 66 9.18 37.21 25.34
C LEU A 66 7.88 36.55 25.80
N ASP A 67 6.77 37.01 25.22
CA ASP A 67 5.47 36.36 25.34
C ASP A 67 5.19 35.50 24.10
N ILE A 68 4.42 34.41 24.28
CA ILE A 68 3.98 33.52 23.20
C ILE A 68 2.47 33.59 23.01
N ALA A 69 2.02 33.63 21.75
CA ALA A 69 0.62 33.58 21.39
C ALA A 69 0.40 32.74 20.11
N PHE A 70 -0.82 32.27 19.91
CA PHE A 70 -1.22 31.52 18.71
C PHE A 70 -2.01 32.42 17.76
N ASP A 71 -1.66 32.42 16.48
CA ASP A 71 -2.44 33.09 15.44
C ASP A 71 -3.28 32.05 14.66
N PRO A 72 -4.62 32.02 14.84
CA PRO A 72 -5.48 31.04 14.14
C PRO A 72 -5.50 31.21 12.62
N LYS A 73 -5.16 32.39 12.09
CA LYS A 73 -5.16 32.64 10.64
C LYS A 73 -3.94 32.01 9.98
N GLU A 74 -2.78 32.20 10.61
CA GLU A 74 -1.51 31.63 10.13
C GLU A 74 -1.33 30.16 10.55
N GLY A 75 -2.06 29.73 11.58
CA GLY A 75 -1.99 28.39 12.16
C GLY A 75 -0.63 28.13 12.80
N ALA A 76 -0.04 29.16 13.43
CA ALA A 76 1.30 29.11 13.99
C ALA A 76 1.39 29.90 15.29
N TYR A 77 2.30 29.47 16.17
CA TYR A 77 2.70 30.26 17.33
C TYR A 77 3.64 31.39 16.91
N TYR A 78 3.61 32.49 17.63
CA TYR A 78 4.54 33.58 17.48
C TYR A 78 4.97 34.09 18.84
N VAL A 79 6.22 34.54 18.90
CA VAL A 79 6.78 35.25 20.04
C VAL A 79 6.76 36.74 19.78
N PHE A 80 6.52 37.52 20.84
CA PHE A 80 6.45 38.97 20.73
C PHE A 80 6.88 39.67 22.01
N LYS A 81 7.37 40.89 21.85
CA LYS A 81 7.65 41.84 22.93
C LYS A 81 7.85 43.23 22.37
N ASP A 82 7.48 44.24 23.13
CA ASP A 82 7.91 45.60 22.82
C ASP A 82 9.17 45.96 23.61
N TYR A 83 10.22 46.39 22.91
CA TYR A 83 11.47 46.86 23.53
C TYR A 83 11.53 48.38 23.51
N GLU A 84 11.86 48.99 24.65
CA GLU A 84 12.21 50.41 24.69
C GLU A 84 13.71 50.57 24.49
N LEU A 85 14.09 51.08 23.31
CA LEU A 85 15.48 51.14 22.88
C LEU A 85 15.96 52.59 22.77
N GLU A 86 17.14 52.87 23.30
CA GLU A 86 17.88 54.11 23.12
C GLU A 86 18.30 54.30 21.65
N PRO A 87 18.69 55.51 21.22
CA PRO A 87 19.12 55.76 19.85
C PRO A 87 20.28 54.82 19.45
N LYS A 88 20.13 54.13 18.31
CA LYS A 88 21.09 53.14 17.78
C LYS A 88 21.33 51.91 18.67
N GLU A 89 20.56 51.72 19.74
CA GLU A 89 20.65 50.51 20.56
C GLU A 89 20.19 49.29 19.75
N THR A 90 20.88 48.17 19.98
CA THR A 90 20.58 46.87 19.39
C THR A 90 20.45 45.85 20.51
N VAL A 91 19.32 45.14 20.54
CA VAL A 91 19.08 44.02 21.45
C VAL A 91 19.10 42.72 20.65
N THR A 92 19.89 41.77 21.12
CA THR A 92 19.91 40.41 20.59
C THR A 92 18.89 39.58 21.35
N ILE A 93 18.02 38.92 20.59
CA ILE A 93 17.00 38.02 21.11
C ILE A 93 17.43 36.60 20.74
N GLU A 94 17.46 35.72 21.73
CA GLU A 94 17.74 34.30 21.54
C GLU A 94 16.51 33.50 21.96
N ILE A 95 16.08 32.56 21.10
CA ILE A 95 14.99 31.65 21.37
C ILE A 95 15.56 30.24 21.23
N GLU A 96 15.55 29.49 22.33
CA GLU A 96 16.00 28.11 22.38
C GLU A 96 14.80 27.17 22.20
N LEU A 97 14.89 26.31 21.20
CA LEU A 97 13.85 25.36 20.82
C LEU A 97 14.39 23.94 20.94
N GLU A 98 13.55 23.02 21.37
CA GLU A 98 13.79 21.59 21.26
C GLU A 98 13.81 21.17 19.77
N ASP A 99 14.76 20.32 19.39
CA ASP A 99 14.81 19.78 18.02
C ASP A 99 13.69 18.77 17.77
N VAL A 100 12.62 19.23 17.13
CA VAL A 100 11.50 18.43 16.65
C VAL A 100 11.63 18.01 15.17
N TRP A 101 12.71 18.39 14.49
CA TRP A 101 12.88 18.27 13.04
C TRP A 101 13.68 17.04 12.63
N LYS A 102 13.32 15.90 13.22
CA LYS A 102 13.97 14.61 12.92
C LYS A 102 12.95 13.48 12.83
N ILE A 103 13.02 12.71 11.75
CA ILE A 103 12.25 11.47 11.62
C ILE A 103 12.99 10.38 12.38
N ALA A 104 12.26 9.68 13.24
CA ALA A 104 12.83 8.70 14.13
C ALA A 104 13.36 7.47 13.34
N GLY A 105 14.58 7.03 13.67
CA GLY A 105 15.24 5.95 12.91
C GLY A 105 14.52 4.60 12.99
N ASN A 106 13.75 4.37 14.06
CA ASN A 106 12.87 3.22 14.19
C ASN A 106 11.74 3.24 13.14
N GLU A 107 11.14 4.39 12.86
CA GLU A 107 10.11 4.54 11.83
C GLU A 107 10.68 4.18 10.44
N LEU A 108 11.84 4.73 10.09
CA LEU A 108 12.51 4.43 8.82
C LEU A 108 12.82 2.93 8.70
N SER A 109 13.28 2.31 9.78
CA SER A 109 13.57 0.87 9.84
C SER A 109 12.32 0.01 9.71
N LEU A 110 11.20 0.41 10.32
CA LEU A 110 9.91 -0.27 10.20
C LEU A 110 9.41 -0.24 8.75
N LEU A 111 9.44 0.92 8.10
CA LEU A 111 9.03 1.08 6.69
C LEU A 111 9.89 0.23 5.75
N ARG A 112 11.22 0.24 5.94
CA ARG A 112 12.16 -0.61 5.20
C ARG A 112 11.83 -2.09 5.38
N GLY A 113 11.53 -2.50 6.60
CA GLY A 113 11.13 -3.86 6.93
C GLY A 113 9.81 -4.27 6.26
N GLU A 114 8.81 -3.39 6.24
CA GLU A 114 7.53 -3.63 5.57
C GLU A 114 7.69 -3.78 4.07
N ALA A 115 8.47 -2.91 3.41
CA ALA A 115 8.76 -2.99 1.98
C ALA A 115 9.46 -4.31 1.62
N THR A 116 10.46 -4.71 2.42
CA THR A 116 11.18 -5.97 2.23
C THR A 116 10.26 -7.18 2.38
N ARG A 117 9.36 -7.17 3.37
CA ARG A 117 8.37 -8.24 3.55
C ARG A 117 7.40 -8.31 2.38
N ALA A 118 6.88 -7.18 1.90
CA ALA A 118 5.97 -7.14 0.76
C ALA A 118 6.61 -7.74 -0.50
N ALA A 119 7.84 -7.33 -0.83
CA ALA A 119 8.58 -7.89 -1.96
C ALA A 119 8.84 -9.40 -1.82
N LYS A 120 9.17 -9.87 -0.61
CA LYS A 120 9.38 -11.30 -0.34
C LYS A 120 8.12 -12.13 -0.55
N VAL A 121 6.95 -11.63 -0.16
CA VAL A 121 5.66 -12.30 -0.39
C VAL A 121 5.35 -12.44 -1.88
N LEU A 122 5.78 -11.46 -2.68
CA LEU A 122 5.53 -11.39 -4.12
C LEU A 122 6.61 -12.07 -4.98
N ALA A 123 7.63 -12.69 -4.37
CA ALA A 123 8.80 -13.25 -5.05
C ALA A 123 8.48 -14.29 -6.14
N ASN A 124 7.41 -15.06 -5.97
CA ASN A 124 7.01 -16.13 -6.88
C ASN A 124 5.70 -15.80 -7.61
N THR A 125 5.43 -14.52 -7.85
CA THR A 125 4.20 -14.03 -8.46
C THR A 125 4.53 -13.18 -9.68
N ASP A 126 3.55 -12.98 -10.56
CA ASP A 126 3.69 -12.11 -11.73
C ASP A 126 3.98 -10.64 -11.34
N TYR A 127 3.78 -10.29 -10.07
CA TYR A 127 4.04 -8.96 -9.53
C TYR A 127 5.48 -8.75 -9.04
N TYR A 128 6.36 -9.76 -9.14
CA TYR A 128 7.70 -9.72 -8.55
C TYR A 128 8.54 -8.52 -8.99
N GLU A 129 8.58 -8.22 -10.29
CA GLU A 129 9.36 -7.10 -10.82
C GLU A 129 8.86 -5.77 -10.27
N ARG A 130 7.54 -5.56 -10.27
CA ARG A 130 6.91 -4.34 -9.74
C ARG A 130 7.15 -4.21 -8.24
N ALA A 131 7.07 -5.30 -7.49
CA ALA A 131 7.35 -5.33 -6.06
C ALA A 131 8.81 -4.98 -5.75
N THR A 132 9.74 -5.50 -6.55
CA THR A 132 11.18 -5.20 -6.44
C THR A 132 11.47 -3.74 -6.76
N PHE A 133 10.85 -3.19 -7.81
CA PHE A 133 10.94 -1.77 -8.15
C PHE A 133 10.47 -0.88 -7.00
N LEU A 134 9.29 -1.16 -6.43
CA LEU A 134 8.74 -0.40 -5.30
C LEU A 134 9.64 -0.51 -4.06
N LYS A 135 10.16 -1.71 -3.74
CA LYS A 135 11.10 -1.90 -2.63
C LYS A 135 12.35 -1.03 -2.81
N ASN A 136 12.98 -1.08 -3.98
CA ASN A 136 14.20 -0.31 -4.25
C ASN A 136 13.93 1.20 -4.24
N SER A 137 12.78 1.62 -4.77
CA SER A 137 12.30 3.00 -4.73
C SER A 137 12.13 3.51 -3.29
N ILE A 138 11.54 2.69 -2.41
CA ILE A 138 11.39 2.98 -0.97
C ILE A 138 12.77 3.05 -0.30
N GLU A 139 13.63 2.05 -0.51
CA GLU A 139 14.98 2.02 0.07
C GLU A 139 15.78 3.25 -0.33
N SER A 140 15.72 3.67 -1.60
CA SER A 140 16.42 4.87 -2.06
C SER A 140 15.94 6.14 -1.37
N LYS A 141 14.63 6.33 -1.20
CA LYS A 141 14.07 7.51 -0.53
C LYS A 141 14.39 7.52 0.97
N LEU A 142 14.29 6.37 1.64
CA LEU A 142 14.66 6.23 3.04
C LEU A 142 16.15 6.54 3.27
N ASN A 143 17.02 6.04 2.39
CA ASN A 143 18.45 6.35 2.45
C ASN A 143 18.72 7.85 2.19
N GLN A 144 17.93 8.51 1.35
CA GLN A 144 18.02 9.96 1.14
C GLN A 144 17.66 10.73 2.41
N ILE A 145 16.59 10.33 3.11
CA ILE A 145 16.18 10.91 4.40
C ILE A 145 17.29 10.70 5.45
N GLU A 146 17.84 9.49 5.57
CA GLU A 146 18.93 9.22 6.53
C GLU A 146 20.16 10.09 6.24
N ARG A 147 20.50 10.26 4.95
CA ARG A 147 21.62 11.11 4.53
C ARG A 147 21.38 12.58 4.84
N SER A 148 20.23 13.13 4.49
CA SER A 148 19.92 14.55 4.78
C SER A 148 19.91 14.81 6.29
N GLN A 149 19.40 13.89 7.11
CA GLN A 149 19.44 14.02 8.57
C GLN A 149 20.85 13.84 9.17
N SER A 150 21.77 13.18 8.46
CA SER A 150 23.16 13.03 8.90
C SER A 150 24.01 14.27 8.59
N ILE A 151 23.63 15.04 7.57
CA ILE A 151 24.31 16.27 7.17
C ILE A 151 23.68 17.41 7.98
N GLN A 152 24.37 17.88 9.02
CA GLN A 152 23.89 19.02 9.80
C GLN A 152 23.95 20.29 8.95
N ASN A 153 22.79 20.88 8.70
CA ASN A 153 22.71 22.19 8.06
C ASN A 153 23.21 23.26 9.05
N PRO A 154 24.14 24.14 8.65
CA PRO A 154 24.68 25.16 9.55
C PRO A 154 23.65 26.25 9.91
N SER A 155 22.54 26.34 9.16
CA SER A 155 21.48 27.32 9.41
C SER A 155 20.23 26.63 9.96
N PRO A 156 19.59 27.17 11.02
CA PRO A 156 18.31 26.65 11.52
C PRO A 156 17.22 26.60 10.46
N GLY A 157 17.11 27.64 9.63
CA GLY A 157 16.13 27.70 8.54
C GLY A 157 16.37 26.63 7.47
N GLY A 158 17.62 26.36 7.12
CA GLY A 158 17.98 25.28 6.21
C GLY A 158 17.67 23.91 6.80
N TYR A 159 17.99 23.68 8.07
CA TYR A 159 17.69 22.43 8.76
C TYR A 159 16.19 22.11 8.79
N ILE A 160 15.36 23.11 9.07
CA ILE A 160 13.89 22.99 9.03
C ILE A 160 13.40 22.71 7.60
N SER A 161 14.02 23.33 6.59
CA SER A 161 13.71 23.08 5.18
C SER A 161 14.03 21.64 4.78
N ASP A 162 15.19 21.13 5.18
CA ASP A 162 15.62 19.74 4.91
C ASP A 162 14.63 18.74 5.53
N TYR A 163 14.16 19.01 6.75
CA TYR A 163 13.10 18.21 7.39
C TYR A 163 11.79 18.23 6.60
N ARG A 164 11.35 19.39 6.13
CA ARG A 164 10.11 19.49 5.32
C ARG A 164 10.24 18.76 3.98
N GLU A 165 11.42 18.73 3.39
CA GLU A 165 11.69 17.90 2.21
C GLU A 165 11.65 16.41 2.55
N ASN A 166 12.25 16.03 3.68
CA ASN A 166 12.20 14.65 4.18
C ASN A 166 10.77 14.17 4.44
N LEU A 167 9.89 15.04 4.95
CA LEU A 167 8.46 14.71 5.09
C LEU A 167 7.81 14.39 3.74
N LYS A 168 8.15 15.10 2.67
CA LYS A 168 7.63 14.79 1.32
C LYS A 168 8.15 13.43 0.82
N LEU A 169 9.43 13.13 1.07
CA LEU A 169 10.01 11.82 0.75
C LEU A 169 9.34 10.70 1.55
N LEU A 170 9.05 10.94 2.82
CA LEU A 170 8.37 10.00 3.71
C LEU A 170 6.95 9.71 3.22
N GLU A 171 6.20 10.73 2.79
CA GLU A 171 4.88 10.54 2.19
C GLU A 171 4.95 9.74 0.89
N ALA A 172 5.96 9.99 0.04
CA ALA A 172 6.18 9.18 -1.14
C ALA A 172 6.52 7.71 -0.79
N VAL A 173 7.30 7.47 0.27
CA VAL A 173 7.56 6.12 0.78
C VAL A 173 6.27 5.44 1.23
N LYS A 174 5.41 6.14 1.98
CA LYS A 174 4.12 5.59 2.43
C LYS A 174 3.22 5.24 1.24
N SER A 175 3.20 6.08 0.22
CA SER A 175 2.46 5.82 -1.03
C SER A 175 3.00 4.59 -1.78
N ASP A 176 4.32 4.51 -1.99
CA ASP A 176 4.96 3.36 -2.63
C ASP A 176 4.69 2.06 -1.86
N LEU A 177 4.71 2.14 -0.53
CA LEU A 177 4.42 1.00 0.35
C LEU A 177 2.95 0.59 0.30
N ALA A 178 2.03 1.54 0.23
CA ALA A 178 0.60 1.25 0.02
C ALA A 178 0.39 0.53 -1.31
N ALA A 179 1.03 0.97 -2.39
CA ALA A 179 0.99 0.29 -3.68
C ALA A 179 1.53 -1.15 -3.56
N ALA A 180 2.66 -1.36 -2.88
CA ALA A 180 3.21 -2.69 -2.66
C ALA A 180 2.25 -3.60 -1.86
N LYS A 181 1.56 -3.05 -0.85
CA LYS A 181 0.53 -3.77 -0.08
C LYS A 181 -0.66 -4.16 -0.95
N THR A 182 -1.10 -3.31 -1.87
CA THR A 182 -2.16 -3.64 -2.84
C THR A 182 -1.76 -4.83 -3.71
N LEU A 183 -0.53 -4.86 -4.23
CA LEU A 183 -0.04 -6.01 -5.01
C LEU A 183 -0.05 -7.30 -4.18
N VAL A 184 0.30 -7.24 -2.90
CA VAL A 184 0.23 -8.39 -1.98
C VAL A 184 -1.20 -8.91 -1.85
N VAL A 185 -2.20 -8.02 -1.82
CA VAL A 185 -3.62 -8.42 -1.75
C VAL A 185 -4.07 -9.05 -3.06
N GLU A 186 -3.72 -8.46 -4.21
CA GLU A 186 -4.07 -8.99 -5.53
C GLU A 186 -3.46 -10.38 -5.78
N ALA A 187 -2.18 -10.56 -5.46
CA ALA A 187 -1.48 -11.82 -5.66
C ALA A 187 -2.07 -13.00 -4.86
N LYS A 188 -2.71 -12.72 -3.72
CA LYS A 188 -3.40 -13.77 -2.94
C LYS A 188 -4.66 -14.29 -3.62
N ASN A 189 -5.25 -13.53 -4.53
CA ASN A 189 -6.56 -13.84 -5.09
C ASN A 189 -6.51 -14.75 -6.33
N ILE A 190 -5.33 -15.04 -6.89
CA ILE A 190 -5.23 -15.90 -8.08
C ILE A 190 -3.97 -16.78 -7.98
N ALA A 191 -4.15 -18.08 -7.73
CA ALA A 191 -3.13 -19.07 -8.01
C ALA A 191 -3.44 -19.69 -9.39
N PRO A 192 -2.85 -19.20 -10.50
CA PRO A 192 -3.12 -19.71 -11.86
C PRO A 192 -2.83 -21.22 -12.00
N MET A 193 -1.95 -21.75 -11.14
CA MET A 193 -1.67 -23.18 -11.05
C MET A 193 -2.88 -24.01 -10.55
N LEU A 194 -3.77 -23.42 -9.75
CA LEU A 194 -5.00 -24.09 -9.31
C LEU A 194 -6.01 -24.18 -10.47
N THR A 195 -6.12 -23.13 -11.28
CA THR A 195 -7.01 -23.08 -12.45
C THR A 195 -6.58 -24.10 -13.50
N TRP A 196 -5.28 -24.20 -13.82
CA TRP A 196 -4.78 -25.20 -14.76
C TRP A 196 -4.92 -26.63 -14.26
N LYS A 197 -4.67 -26.89 -12.97
CA LYS A 197 -4.92 -28.21 -12.37
C LYS A 197 -6.41 -28.57 -12.39
N LEU A 198 -7.30 -27.61 -12.18
CA LEU A 198 -8.75 -27.79 -12.26
C LEU A 198 -9.19 -28.12 -13.70
N ILE A 199 -8.67 -27.39 -14.70
CA ILE A 199 -8.94 -27.66 -16.12
C ILE A 199 -8.48 -29.08 -16.48
N ILE A 200 -7.25 -29.45 -16.12
CA ILE A 200 -6.72 -30.81 -16.39
C ILE A 200 -7.58 -31.87 -15.69
N ALA A 201 -8.00 -31.65 -14.44
CA ALA A 201 -8.86 -32.58 -13.71
C ALA A 201 -10.22 -32.76 -14.40
N ILE A 202 -10.84 -31.68 -14.88
CA ILE A 202 -12.12 -31.73 -15.62
C ILE A 202 -11.95 -32.49 -16.94
N VAL A 203 -10.87 -32.25 -17.68
CA VAL A 203 -10.60 -32.95 -18.96
C VAL A 203 -10.40 -34.45 -18.73
N ILE A 204 -9.64 -34.84 -17.71
CA ILE A 204 -9.45 -36.26 -17.36
C ILE A 204 -10.78 -36.90 -16.96
N PHE A 205 -11.58 -36.21 -16.13
CA PHE A 205 -12.88 -36.71 -15.69
C PHE A 205 -13.86 -36.92 -16.86
N LEU A 206 -13.94 -35.95 -17.78
CA LEU A 206 -14.76 -36.06 -18.99
C LEU A 206 -14.27 -37.19 -19.92
N GLY A 207 -12.95 -37.35 -20.08
CA GLY A 207 -12.37 -38.46 -20.82
C GLY A 207 -12.75 -39.82 -20.22
N PHE A 208 -12.70 -39.94 -18.89
CA PHE A 208 -13.08 -41.16 -18.18
C PHE A 208 -14.57 -41.48 -18.32
N LEU A 209 -15.45 -40.48 -18.20
CA LEU A 209 -16.88 -40.64 -18.46
C LEU A 209 -17.13 -41.12 -19.89
N GLY A 210 -16.45 -40.53 -20.87
CA GLY A 210 -16.56 -40.95 -22.28
C GLY A 210 -16.18 -42.43 -22.49
N ILE A 211 -15.13 -42.89 -21.82
CA ILE A 211 -14.71 -44.31 -21.87
C ILE A 211 -15.78 -45.23 -21.27
N ILE A 212 -16.37 -44.86 -20.13
CA ILE A 212 -17.44 -45.65 -19.50
C ILE A 212 -18.66 -45.75 -20.43
N PHE A 213 -19.12 -44.63 -20.98
CA PHE A 213 -20.25 -44.61 -21.92
C PHE A 213 -19.97 -45.47 -23.16
N PHE A 214 -18.74 -45.41 -23.69
CA PHE A 214 -18.34 -46.24 -24.83
C PHE A 214 -18.43 -47.73 -24.50
N ILE A 215 -17.98 -48.15 -23.32
CA ILE A 215 -18.07 -49.56 -22.87
C ILE A 215 -19.53 -50.00 -22.73
N ILE A 216 -20.40 -49.17 -22.15
CA ILE A 216 -21.83 -49.46 -22.01
C ILE A 216 -22.48 -49.62 -23.38
N TRP A 217 -22.19 -48.71 -24.32
CA TRP A 217 -22.71 -48.75 -25.67
C TRP A 217 -22.23 -49.99 -26.45
N GLN A 218 -20.94 -50.35 -26.32
CA GLN A 218 -20.39 -51.59 -26.91
C GLN A 218 -21.09 -52.85 -26.39
N LYS A 219 -21.45 -52.89 -25.09
CA LYS A 219 -22.25 -54.00 -24.53
C LYS A 219 -23.67 -54.03 -25.11
N GLN A 220 -24.32 -52.89 -25.25
CA GLN A 220 -25.66 -52.80 -25.83
C GLN A 220 -25.73 -53.27 -27.28
N ILE A 221 -24.74 -52.94 -28.11
CA ILE A 221 -24.68 -53.43 -29.50
C ILE A 221 -24.59 -54.95 -29.53
N LYS A 222 -23.79 -55.57 -28.66
CA LYS A 222 -23.67 -57.03 -28.61
C LYS A 222 -24.99 -57.69 -28.23
N SER A 223 -25.69 -57.17 -27.21
CA SER A 223 -27.02 -57.70 -26.86
C SER A 223 -28.07 -57.49 -27.96
N LEU A 224 -27.95 -56.43 -28.76
CA LEU A 224 -28.85 -56.18 -29.89
C LEU A 224 -28.55 -57.12 -31.06
N ALA A 225 -27.28 -57.44 -31.30
CA ALA A 225 -26.86 -58.42 -32.29
C ALA A 225 -27.36 -59.83 -31.92
N GLU A 226 -27.24 -60.22 -30.66
CA GLU A 226 -27.72 -61.50 -30.14
C GLU A 226 -29.26 -61.61 -30.21
N LEU A 227 -29.98 -60.52 -29.89
CA LEU A 227 -31.44 -60.47 -30.12
C LEU A 227 -31.79 -60.59 -31.61
N SER A 228 -31.04 -59.94 -32.51
CA SER A 228 -31.29 -60.03 -33.96
C SER A 228 -30.99 -61.41 -34.53
N GLU A 229 -30.07 -62.17 -33.92
CA GLU A 229 -29.76 -63.55 -34.27
C GLU A 229 -30.90 -64.50 -33.84
N ASP A 230 -31.49 -64.26 -32.66
CA ASP A 230 -32.69 -64.98 -32.19
C ASP A 230 -33.93 -64.68 -33.06
N TYR A 231 -34.10 -63.43 -33.53
CA TYR A 231 -35.16 -63.06 -34.49
C TYR A 231 -34.86 -63.52 -35.93
N ALA A 232 -33.61 -63.79 -36.29
CA ALA A 232 -33.23 -64.39 -37.58
C ALA A 232 -33.41 -65.92 -37.61
N GLY A 233 -33.58 -66.56 -36.44
CA GLY A 233 -33.80 -68.00 -36.28
C GLY A 233 -35.25 -68.47 -36.47
N SER A 234 -36.25 -67.60 -36.38
CA SER A 234 -37.63 -67.93 -36.73
C SER A 234 -37.89 -67.61 -38.20
N GLY A 235 -37.70 -68.61 -39.06
CA GLY A 235 -37.96 -68.48 -40.48
C GLY A 235 -39.42 -68.22 -40.81
N GLU A 236 -39.67 -67.22 -41.63
CA GLU A 236 -40.78 -67.23 -42.59
C GLU A 236 -40.28 -66.75 -43.96
N LYS A 237 -40.54 -67.56 -44.98
CA LYS A 237 -40.17 -67.34 -46.39
C LYS A 237 -41.06 -66.27 -47.02
N PRO A 238 -40.57 -65.59 -48.08
CA PRO A 238 -41.22 -64.43 -48.68
C PRO A 238 -42.37 -64.84 -49.60
N GLY A 239 -43.46 -64.06 -49.57
CA GLY A 239 -44.57 -64.24 -50.49
C GLY A 239 -45.50 -63.03 -50.56
N GLN A 240 -45.44 -62.35 -51.70
CA GLN A 240 -46.49 -61.54 -52.33
C GLN A 240 -46.85 -60.15 -51.78
N SER A 241 -46.49 -59.15 -52.59
CA SER A 241 -47.24 -57.89 -52.73
C SER A 241 -48.71 -58.15 -53.12
N PRO A 242 -49.62 -57.23 -52.79
CA PRO A 242 -50.04 -56.31 -53.86
C PRO A 242 -50.08 -54.83 -53.43
N THR A 243 -49.87 -54.01 -54.44
CA THR A 243 -49.97 -52.54 -54.53
C THR A 243 -51.44 -52.05 -54.35
N PRO A 244 -51.71 -50.75 -54.55
CA PRO A 244 -51.76 -49.62 -53.62
C PRO A 244 -53.19 -49.30 -53.13
N GLU A 245 -53.35 -48.55 -52.02
CA GLU A 245 -54.63 -47.89 -51.75
C GLU A 245 -54.43 -46.45 -51.22
N GLN A 246 -55.05 -45.52 -51.93
CA GLN A 246 -55.17 -44.10 -51.64
C GLN A 246 -56.26 -43.84 -50.59
N GLY A 247 -56.11 -42.73 -49.86
CA GLY A 247 -57.17 -42.12 -49.05
C GLY A 247 -57.02 -42.43 -47.56
N GLU A 248 -57.28 -41.54 -46.61
CA GLU A 248 -57.85 -40.21 -46.67
C GLU A 248 -57.63 -39.55 -45.27
N ARG A 249 -57.28 -38.26 -45.28
CA ARG A 249 -57.49 -37.22 -44.24
C ARG A 249 -57.43 -37.62 -42.75
N ARG A 250 -56.56 -36.92 -42.00
CA ARG A 250 -57.02 -35.83 -41.10
C ARG A 250 -55.84 -34.98 -40.61
N ALA A 251 -56.00 -33.68 -40.79
CA ALA A 251 -55.20 -32.63 -40.19
C ALA A 251 -55.45 -32.54 -38.68
N VAL A 252 -54.40 -32.25 -37.92
CA VAL A 252 -54.47 -31.25 -36.83
C VAL A 252 -53.20 -30.40 -36.91
N GLN A 253 -53.46 -29.12 -37.14
CA GLN A 253 -52.61 -27.96 -37.10
C GLN A 253 -52.44 -27.54 -35.64
N GLU A 254 -51.23 -27.21 -35.18
CA GLU A 254 -51.07 -26.12 -34.22
C GLU A 254 -49.66 -25.51 -34.20
N ASP A 255 -49.68 -24.20 -34.05
CA ASP A 255 -48.64 -23.20 -34.24
C ASP A 255 -47.43 -23.30 -33.29
N ARG A 256 -46.26 -22.86 -33.78
CA ARG A 256 -45.65 -21.59 -33.33
C ARG A 256 -44.37 -21.25 -34.12
N LYS A 257 -44.48 -20.12 -34.81
CA LYS A 257 -43.37 -19.30 -35.31
C LYS A 257 -42.45 -18.83 -34.18
N SER A 258 -41.19 -18.60 -34.55
CA SER A 258 -40.45 -17.33 -34.41
C SER A 258 -39.15 -17.42 -33.60
N GLY A 259 -38.09 -16.89 -34.21
CA GLY A 259 -37.23 -15.95 -33.48
C GLY A 259 -35.78 -16.35 -33.25
N ILE A 260 -35.05 -16.82 -34.27
CA ILE A 260 -33.57 -16.75 -34.25
C ILE A 260 -33.06 -16.35 -35.65
N SER A 261 -33.34 -15.10 -36.04
CA SER A 261 -32.57 -14.43 -37.11
C SER A 261 -32.28 -12.95 -36.82
N ASP A 262 -32.65 -12.42 -35.66
CA ASP A 262 -32.61 -10.97 -35.36
C ASP A 262 -31.45 -10.52 -34.45
N ILE A 263 -30.50 -11.40 -34.10
CA ILE A 263 -29.34 -11.02 -33.26
C ILE A 263 -28.09 -10.70 -34.10
N GLU A 264 -27.93 -11.29 -35.29
CA GLU A 264 -26.77 -11.00 -36.15
C GLU A 264 -26.83 -9.60 -36.80
N GLN A 265 -27.99 -8.95 -36.80
CA GLN A 265 -28.15 -7.65 -37.46
C GLN A 265 -27.91 -6.44 -36.54
N ARG A 266 -27.63 -6.63 -35.24
CA ARG A 266 -27.37 -5.54 -34.27
C ARG A 266 -25.90 -5.27 -33.94
N LEU A 267 -24.96 -6.04 -34.47
CA LEU A 267 -23.52 -5.84 -34.22
C LEU A 267 -22.77 -5.13 -35.35
N LYS A 268 -23.45 -4.71 -36.43
CA LYS A 268 -22.82 -4.03 -37.58
C LYS A 268 -23.02 -2.52 -37.67
N GLU A 269 -23.70 -1.90 -36.71
CA GLU A 269 -23.86 -0.44 -36.68
C GLU A 269 -23.69 0.11 -35.27
N LYS A 270 -22.48 0.57 -34.93
CA LYS A 270 -22.35 1.94 -34.41
C LYS A 270 -20.94 2.51 -34.60
N PRO A 271 -20.81 3.79 -34.98
CA PRO A 271 -19.56 4.44 -35.37
C PRO A 271 -18.88 5.18 -34.22
N GLU A 272 -17.67 5.62 -34.56
CA GLU A 272 -16.80 6.64 -33.95
C GLU A 272 -17.53 7.76 -33.19
N GLU A 273 -17.05 8.01 -31.97
CA GLU A 273 -16.79 9.33 -31.39
C GLU A 273 -15.63 9.20 -30.38
#